data_AF-A0A1Q4W851-F1
#
_entry.id   AF-A0A1Q4W851-F1
#
_cell.length_a   1.000
_cell.length_b   1.000
_cell.length_c   1.000
_cell.angle_alpha   90.00
_cell.angle_beta   90.00
_cell.angle_gamma   90.00
#
_symmetry.space_group_name_H-M   'P 1'
#
loop_
_entity.id
_entity.type
_entity.pdbx_description
1 polymer ?
#
loop_
_entity_poly.entity_id
_entity_poly.type
_entity_poly.pdbx_seq_one_letter_code
_entity_poly.pdbx_strand_id
1 'polypeptide(L)'
;MTSINKIVVVLGATGQQGGAVAAALRSDGWAVRAVVRDPSGRRARSLSATGIETFRGDLGDPESLRAAFSGAHGVFSVQPNSGQAGAGVTNEDEVRFGTAVADIAERCGVAHLVYSSAITAGSTTGVDHLDTKSRIEAHVRSLDIASTIIRPATFMELLLTPEMGLDRGHLSFLMRPDRAMQFIAVRDIGRIVAAVFGSPGRYVGRTMEIAGDALTGKALAEHLTQAAGQPISYSRLPTTQSAQGEVLGKLAALVDDGRLTGNANLDALRAEFPFLLRFDRWLAGPGAGLLDEALRPTAKDTGIAPR
;
A
#
# COMPACT_ATOMS: atom_id res chain seq x y z
N MET A 1 -18.70 32.79 -3.31
CA MET A 1 -17.89 31.72 -2.71
C MET A 1 -17.64 30.68 -3.79
N THR A 2 -16.48 30.71 -4.44
CA THR A 2 -16.07 29.64 -5.36
C THR A 2 -16.00 28.36 -4.55
N SER A 3 -16.85 27.36 -4.86
CA SER A 3 -16.74 26.06 -4.22
C SER A 3 -15.35 25.52 -4.52
N ILE A 4 -14.53 25.31 -3.50
CA ILE A 4 -13.26 24.59 -3.66
C ILE A 4 -13.64 23.28 -4.33
N ASN A 5 -13.15 23.07 -5.56
CA ASN A 5 -13.50 21.91 -6.35
C ASN A 5 -12.82 20.70 -5.71
N LYS A 6 -13.51 20.01 -4.80
CA LYS A 6 -12.97 18.91 -3.96
C LYS A 6 -12.77 17.61 -4.76
N ILE A 7 -12.18 17.69 -5.96
CA ILE A 7 -11.88 16.53 -6.79
C ILE A 7 -10.48 16.04 -6.45
N VAL A 8 -10.39 14.81 -5.97
CA VAL A 8 -9.12 14.09 -5.82
C VAL A 8 -9.04 13.00 -6.87
N VAL A 9 -7.99 13.05 -7.68
CA VAL A 9 -7.66 11.99 -8.62
C VAL A 9 -6.88 10.91 -7.90
N VAL A 10 -7.32 9.66 -8.05
CA VAL A 10 -6.70 8.51 -7.39
C VAL A 10 -6.15 7.56 -8.45
N LEU A 11 -4.82 7.45 -8.49
CA LEU A 11 -4.13 6.43 -9.27
C LEU A 11 -4.14 5.09 -8.51
N GLY A 12 -4.12 3.98 -9.24
CA GLY A 12 -4.12 2.64 -8.64
C GLY A 12 -5.41 2.30 -7.89
N ALA A 13 -6.53 2.96 -8.20
CA ALA A 13 -7.81 2.82 -7.50
C ALA A 13 -8.41 1.40 -7.50
N THR A 14 -7.98 0.52 -8.40
CA THR A 14 -8.39 -0.89 -8.48
C THR A 14 -7.43 -1.86 -7.76
N GLY A 15 -6.39 -1.31 -7.12
CA GLY A 15 -5.47 -2.02 -6.23
C GLY A 15 -5.77 -1.73 -4.76
N GLN A 16 -4.94 -2.30 -3.87
CA GLN A 16 -5.14 -2.24 -2.42
C GLN A 16 -5.12 -0.79 -1.89
N GLN A 17 -4.01 -0.07 -2.06
CA GLN A 17 -3.85 1.29 -1.54
C GLN A 17 -4.82 2.29 -2.19
N GLY A 18 -4.80 2.38 -3.52
CA GLY A 18 -5.65 3.34 -4.23
C GLY A 18 -7.14 3.07 -3.98
N GLY A 19 -7.56 1.81 -3.87
CA GLY A 19 -8.94 1.47 -3.52
C GLY A 19 -9.34 1.94 -2.12
N ALA A 20 -8.47 1.73 -1.13
CA ALA A 20 -8.70 2.23 0.22
C ALA A 20 -8.73 3.76 0.31
N VAL A 21 -7.83 4.44 -0.42
CA VAL A 21 -7.81 5.91 -0.53
C VAL A 21 -9.09 6.43 -1.18
N ALA A 22 -9.50 5.84 -2.31
CA ALA A 22 -10.71 6.25 -3.00
C ALA A 22 -11.97 6.07 -2.13
N ALA A 23 -12.06 4.95 -1.40
CA ALA A 23 -13.15 4.69 -0.48
C ALA A 23 -13.18 5.67 0.71
N ALA A 24 -12.02 5.95 1.31
CA ALA A 24 -11.92 6.88 2.44
C ALA A 24 -12.25 8.31 2.03
N LEU A 25 -11.68 8.80 0.93
CA LEU A 25 -12.00 10.12 0.37
C LEU A 25 -13.49 10.28 0.06
N ARG A 26 -14.10 9.25 -0.55
CA ARG A 26 -15.53 9.26 -0.83
C ARG A 26 -16.37 9.33 0.44
N SER A 27 -15.99 8.57 1.48
CA SER A 27 -16.65 8.59 2.79
C SER A 27 -16.56 9.97 3.47
N ASP A 28 -15.46 10.70 3.24
CA ASP A 28 -15.23 12.04 3.79
C ASP A 28 -15.84 13.16 2.92
N GLY A 29 -16.63 12.80 1.90
CA GLY A 29 -17.38 13.74 1.07
C GLY A 29 -16.58 14.38 -0.06
N TRP A 30 -15.41 13.85 -0.40
CA TRP A 30 -14.67 14.27 -1.60
C TRP A 30 -15.31 13.72 -2.87
N ALA A 31 -15.20 14.48 -3.97
CA ALA A 31 -15.38 13.93 -5.29
C ALA A 31 -14.12 13.15 -5.66
N VAL A 32 -14.29 11.90 -6.10
CA VAL A 32 -13.16 11.01 -6.39
C VAL A 32 -13.19 10.64 -7.85
N ARG A 33 -12.07 10.88 -8.54
CA ARG A 33 -11.82 10.45 -9.91
C ARG A 33 -10.78 9.33 -9.91
N ALA A 34 -11.23 8.09 -10.06
CA ALA A 34 -10.38 6.92 -10.14
C ALA A 34 -9.86 6.71 -11.57
N VAL A 35 -8.54 6.80 -11.76
CA VAL A 35 -7.93 6.49 -13.07
C VAL A 35 -7.85 4.98 -13.25
N VAL A 36 -8.45 4.50 -14.33
CA VAL A 36 -8.49 3.09 -14.69
C VAL A 36 -8.17 2.90 -16.18
N ARG A 37 -7.49 1.81 -16.52
CA ARG A 37 -7.16 1.49 -17.92
C ARG A 37 -8.39 1.11 -18.75
N ASP A 38 -9.30 0.35 -18.12
CA ASP A 38 -10.56 -0.10 -18.70
C ASP A 38 -11.73 0.21 -17.75
N PRO A 39 -12.49 1.29 -18.02
CA PRO A 39 -13.69 1.64 -17.25
C PRO A 39 -14.80 0.58 -17.31
N SER A 40 -14.81 -0.26 -18.35
CA SER A 40 -15.80 -1.33 -18.49
C SER A 40 -15.44 -2.56 -17.65
N GLY A 41 -14.21 -2.67 -17.13
CA GLY A 41 -13.75 -3.81 -16.35
C GLY A 41 -14.50 -3.98 -15.03
N ARG A 42 -14.57 -5.23 -14.53
CA ARG A 42 -15.30 -5.58 -13.30
C ARG A 42 -14.93 -4.68 -12.10
N ARG A 43 -13.64 -4.48 -11.84
CA ARG A 43 -13.16 -3.66 -10.71
C ARG A 43 -13.53 -2.18 -10.88
N ALA A 44 -13.46 -1.65 -12.10
CA ALA A 44 -13.87 -0.27 -12.38
C ALA A 44 -15.38 -0.09 -12.15
N ARG A 45 -16.22 -1.00 -12.64
CA ARG A 45 -17.66 -0.98 -12.37
C ARG A 45 -18.00 -1.07 -10.89
N SER A 46 -17.25 -1.84 -10.11
CA SER A 46 -17.39 -1.88 -8.65
C SER A 46 -17.10 -0.52 -8.00
N LEU A 47 -16.10 0.22 -8.47
CA LEU A 47 -15.85 1.59 -8.01
C LEU A 47 -17.02 2.51 -8.38
N SER A 48 -17.47 2.48 -9.65
CA SER A 48 -18.60 3.31 -10.10
C SER A 48 -19.88 3.07 -9.31
N ALA A 49 -20.16 1.82 -8.95
CA ALA A 49 -21.31 1.45 -8.13
C ALA A 49 -21.30 2.08 -6.72
N THR A 50 -20.15 2.52 -6.24
CA THR A 50 -19.99 3.24 -4.96
C THR A 50 -20.03 4.78 -5.10
N GLY A 51 -20.32 5.28 -6.31
CA GLY A 51 -20.38 6.71 -6.60
C GLY A 51 -19.02 7.36 -6.83
N ILE A 52 -18.00 6.57 -7.16
CA ILE A 52 -16.67 7.04 -7.58
C ILE A 52 -16.67 7.21 -9.11
N GLU A 53 -16.24 8.37 -9.61
CA GLU A 53 -16.08 8.59 -11.04
C GLU A 53 -14.90 7.75 -11.56
N THR A 54 -15.12 6.91 -12.56
CA THR A 54 -14.05 6.19 -13.25
C THR A 54 -13.64 6.96 -14.50
N PHE A 55 -12.35 7.27 -14.62
CA PHE A 55 -11.78 8.00 -15.75
C PHE A 55 -10.77 7.12 -16.47
N ARG A 56 -10.87 7.03 -17.80
CA ARG A 56 -9.94 6.23 -18.60
C ARG A 56 -8.57 6.91 -18.64
N GLY A 57 -7.53 6.22 -18.19
CA GLY A 57 -6.15 6.69 -18.31
C GLY A 57 -5.13 5.60 -18.01
N ASP A 58 -3.90 5.84 -18.44
CA ASP A 58 -2.77 4.92 -18.29
C ASP A 58 -1.51 5.67 -17.84
N LEU A 59 -0.71 5.07 -16.96
CA LEU A 59 0.56 5.66 -16.50
C LEU A 59 1.57 5.83 -17.64
N GLY A 60 1.46 5.02 -18.69
CA GLY A 60 2.25 5.12 -19.92
C GLY A 60 1.74 6.13 -20.94
N ASP A 61 0.60 6.79 -20.69
CA ASP A 61 0.00 7.79 -21.58
C ASP A 61 -0.13 9.15 -20.85
N PRO A 62 0.89 10.03 -20.96
CA PRO A 62 0.89 11.35 -20.33
C PRO A 62 -0.30 12.24 -20.70
N GLU A 63 -0.82 12.14 -21.93
CA GLU A 63 -1.97 12.94 -22.36
C GLU A 63 -3.24 12.50 -21.62
N SER A 64 -3.42 11.19 -21.44
CA SER A 64 -4.53 10.67 -20.63
C SER A 64 -4.47 11.12 -19.17
N LEU A 65 -3.26 11.20 -18.59
CA LEU A 65 -3.06 11.69 -17.22
C LEU A 65 -3.34 13.19 -17.12
N ARG A 66 -2.91 13.99 -18.09
CA ARG A 66 -3.24 15.43 -18.13
C ARG A 66 -4.75 15.65 -18.20
N ALA A 67 -5.44 14.87 -19.04
CA ALA A 67 -6.90 14.91 -19.11
C ALA A 67 -7.54 14.52 -17.76
N ALA A 68 -7.02 13.49 -17.10
CA ALA A 68 -7.51 13.05 -15.79
C ALA A 68 -7.27 14.10 -14.69
N PHE A 69 -6.17 14.86 -14.74
CA PHE A 69 -5.78 15.82 -13.70
C PHE A 69 -6.43 17.20 -13.90
N SER A 70 -7.05 17.44 -15.06
CA SER A 70 -7.75 18.68 -15.34
C SER A 70 -8.83 18.98 -14.28
N GLY A 71 -8.71 20.15 -13.65
CA GLY A 71 -9.61 20.64 -12.60
C GLY A 71 -9.51 19.91 -11.25
N ALA A 72 -8.51 19.03 -11.08
CA ALA A 72 -8.30 18.32 -9.82
C ALA A 72 -7.68 19.23 -8.75
N HIS A 73 -8.18 19.11 -7.52
CA HIS A 73 -7.56 19.74 -6.37
C HIS A 73 -6.38 18.93 -5.86
N GLY A 74 -6.52 17.60 -5.81
CA GLY A 74 -5.48 16.71 -5.31
C GLY A 74 -5.23 15.51 -6.21
N VAL A 75 -4.03 14.94 -6.12
CA VAL A 75 -3.67 13.67 -6.76
C VAL A 75 -3.07 12.73 -5.72
N PHE A 76 -3.63 11.53 -5.58
CA PHE A 76 -2.97 10.43 -4.89
C PHE A 76 -2.19 9.59 -5.89
N SER A 77 -0.88 9.49 -5.67
CA SER A 77 0.08 8.84 -6.56
C SER A 77 0.64 7.56 -5.93
N VAL A 78 0.42 6.44 -6.62
CA VAL A 78 1.00 5.13 -6.30
C VAL A 78 1.23 4.38 -7.61
N GLN A 79 2.39 3.72 -7.75
CA GLN A 79 2.76 2.99 -8.96
C GLN A 79 2.77 1.48 -8.70
N PRO A 80 2.50 0.65 -9.72
CA PRO A 80 2.96 -0.72 -9.71
C PRO A 80 4.49 -0.74 -9.65
N ASN A 81 5.05 -1.73 -8.97
CA ASN A 81 6.51 -1.94 -8.91
C ASN A 81 6.90 -3.29 -9.52
N SER A 82 8.17 -3.43 -9.86
CA SER A 82 8.73 -4.63 -10.51
C SER A 82 8.66 -5.90 -9.66
N GLY A 83 8.61 -5.75 -8.33
CA GLY A 83 8.46 -6.88 -7.38
C GLY A 83 7.02 -7.38 -7.27
N GLN A 84 6.04 -6.66 -7.81
CA GLN A 84 4.64 -7.05 -7.73
C GLN A 84 4.30 -8.08 -8.81
N ALA A 85 3.84 -9.26 -8.38
CA ALA A 85 3.43 -10.34 -9.27
C ALA A 85 2.38 -9.86 -10.28
N GLY A 86 2.63 -10.12 -11.57
CA GLY A 86 1.73 -9.76 -12.67
C GLY A 86 1.68 -8.27 -13.02
N ALA A 87 2.54 -7.42 -12.45
CA ALA A 87 2.60 -6.01 -12.81
C ALA A 87 3.17 -5.76 -14.21
N GLY A 88 4.17 -6.55 -14.63
CA GLY A 88 4.79 -6.45 -15.95
C GLY A 88 5.53 -5.12 -16.18
N VAL A 89 6.05 -4.49 -15.12
CA VAL A 89 6.77 -3.21 -15.17
C VAL A 89 8.21 -3.39 -14.72
N THR A 90 9.12 -2.63 -15.33
CA THR A 90 10.53 -2.57 -14.90
C THR A 90 10.72 -1.54 -13.77
N ASN A 91 11.89 -1.53 -13.15
CA ASN A 91 12.27 -0.49 -12.17
C ASN A 91 12.23 0.92 -12.79
N GLU A 92 12.70 1.04 -14.03
CA GLU A 92 12.71 2.32 -14.75
C GLU A 92 11.29 2.74 -15.18
N ASP A 93 10.39 1.79 -15.44
CA ASP A 93 8.98 2.11 -15.64
C ASP A 93 8.35 2.70 -14.38
N GLU A 94 8.60 2.12 -13.20
CA GLU A 94 8.10 2.66 -11.93
C GLU A 94 8.56 4.11 -11.73
N VAL A 95 9.86 4.37 -11.92
CA VAL A 95 10.42 5.73 -11.79
C VAL A 95 9.81 6.66 -12.82
N ARG A 96 9.78 6.27 -14.10
CA ARG A 96 9.21 7.06 -15.19
C ARG A 96 7.74 7.40 -14.93
N PHE A 97 6.94 6.45 -14.45
CA PHE A 97 5.54 6.68 -14.10
C PHE A 97 5.42 7.63 -12.91
N GLY A 98 6.23 7.44 -11.86
CA GLY A 98 6.20 8.27 -10.67
C GLY A 98 6.56 9.73 -10.94
N THR A 99 7.65 9.96 -11.68
CA THR A 99 8.09 11.32 -12.03
C THR A 99 7.14 11.98 -13.01
N ALA A 100 6.65 11.26 -14.03
CA ALA A 100 5.67 11.80 -14.98
C ALA A 100 4.38 12.24 -14.28
N VAL A 101 3.86 11.46 -13.32
CA VAL A 101 2.68 11.86 -12.53
C VAL A 101 2.94 13.16 -11.77
N ALA A 102 4.11 13.28 -11.12
CA ALA A 102 4.45 14.47 -10.37
C ALA A 102 4.56 15.72 -11.27
N ASP A 103 5.25 15.58 -12.40
CA ASP A 103 5.42 16.66 -13.39
C ASP A 103 4.09 17.10 -14.01
N ILE A 104 3.20 16.15 -14.33
CA ILE A 104 1.89 16.45 -14.91
C ILE A 104 1.00 17.12 -13.85
N ALA A 105 1.07 16.68 -12.59
CA ALA A 105 0.34 17.32 -11.50
C ALA A 105 0.76 18.79 -11.31
N GLU A 106 2.07 19.08 -11.31
CA GLU A 106 2.60 20.45 -11.24
C GLU A 106 2.10 21.30 -12.43
N ARG A 107 2.28 20.81 -13.67
CA ARG A 107 1.85 21.53 -14.88
C ARG A 107 0.34 21.76 -14.96
N CYS A 108 -0.47 20.90 -14.34
CA CYS A 108 -1.92 21.06 -14.27
C CYS A 108 -2.37 21.99 -13.13
N GLY A 109 -1.45 22.48 -12.29
CA GLY A 109 -1.77 23.31 -11.13
C GLY A 109 -2.52 22.55 -10.04
N VAL A 110 -2.25 21.26 -9.87
CA VAL A 110 -2.81 20.46 -8.77
C VAL A 110 -2.37 21.07 -7.44
N ALA A 111 -3.31 21.34 -6.55
CA ALA A 111 -3.05 22.05 -5.30
C ALA A 111 -2.34 21.18 -4.24
N HIS A 112 -2.48 19.85 -4.29
CA HIS A 112 -1.80 18.94 -3.37
C HIS A 112 -1.51 17.56 -4.00
N LEU A 113 -0.25 17.16 -4.05
CA LEU A 113 0.18 15.81 -4.44
C LEU A 113 0.48 14.96 -3.20
N VAL A 114 -0.20 13.84 -3.03
CA VAL A 114 0.14 12.84 -2.00
C VAL A 114 0.78 11.63 -2.68
N TYR A 115 2.05 11.38 -2.37
CA TYR A 115 2.82 10.27 -2.94
C TYR A 115 2.98 9.13 -1.94
N SER A 116 2.59 7.91 -2.33
CA SER A 116 2.86 6.69 -1.57
C SER A 116 4.22 6.09 -1.94
N SER A 117 5.16 6.24 -1.01
CA SER A 117 6.45 5.56 -0.99
C SER A 117 6.35 4.26 -0.15
N ALA A 118 7.40 3.90 0.58
CA ALA A 118 7.47 2.77 1.50
C ALA A 118 8.42 3.11 2.67
N ILE A 119 8.20 2.47 3.82
CA ILE A 119 9.15 2.53 4.93
C ILE A 119 10.47 1.89 4.51
N THR A 120 11.54 2.68 4.55
CA THR A 120 12.93 2.24 4.46
C THR A 120 13.80 3.20 5.25
N ALA A 121 14.79 2.68 5.99
CA ALA A 121 15.79 3.49 6.67
C ALA A 121 17.15 3.45 5.95
N GLY A 122 17.89 4.56 6.03
CA GLY A 122 19.23 4.69 5.44
C GLY A 122 19.22 4.99 3.95
N SER A 123 20.40 4.88 3.32
CA SER A 123 20.58 4.98 1.87
C SER A 123 20.25 3.66 1.16
N THR A 124 20.43 3.64 -0.17
CA THR A 124 20.25 2.52 -1.11
C THR A 124 20.23 1.14 -0.45
N THR A 125 19.09 0.46 -0.59
CA THR A 125 18.79 -0.82 0.04
C THR A 125 19.35 -2.01 -0.75
N GLY A 126 19.65 -1.83 -2.04
CA GLY A 126 20.07 -2.90 -2.94
C GLY A 126 18.90 -3.80 -3.38
N VAL A 127 17.68 -3.36 -3.08
CA VAL A 127 16.41 -3.93 -3.52
C VAL A 127 15.73 -2.89 -4.40
N ASP A 128 15.74 -3.14 -5.71
CA ASP A 128 15.45 -2.10 -6.69
C ASP A 128 14.10 -1.39 -6.46
N HIS A 129 13.02 -2.12 -6.17
CA HIS A 129 11.68 -1.55 -5.99
C HIS A 129 11.53 -0.70 -4.71
N LEU A 130 12.49 -0.74 -3.79
CA LEU A 130 12.59 0.17 -2.65
C LEU A 130 13.41 1.42 -3.02
N ASP A 131 14.45 1.23 -3.82
CA ASP A 131 15.34 2.31 -4.24
C ASP A 131 14.70 3.22 -5.31
N THR A 132 13.82 2.67 -6.16
CA THR A 132 12.99 3.44 -7.12
C THR A 132 12.15 4.50 -6.43
N LYS A 133 11.54 4.17 -5.28
CA LYS A 133 10.70 5.10 -4.52
C LYS A 133 11.50 6.28 -3.99
N SER A 134 12.72 6.03 -3.52
CA SER A 134 13.63 7.10 -3.07
C SER A 134 13.96 8.08 -4.21
N ARG A 135 14.13 7.58 -5.44
CA ARG A 135 14.32 8.41 -6.65
C ARG A 135 13.07 9.24 -6.96
N ILE A 136 11.88 8.65 -6.88
CA ILE A 136 10.61 9.35 -7.11
C ILE A 136 10.39 10.41 -6.02
N GLU A 137 10.66 10.10 -4.75
CA GLU A 137 10.57 11.08 -3.66
C GLU A 137 11.52 12.27 -3.86
N ALA A 138 12.76 12.03 -4.30
CA ALA A 138 13.70 13.09 -4.60
C ALA A 138 13.18 14.01 -5.73
N HIS A 139 12.60 13.42 -6.77
CA HIS A 139 11.95 14.16 -7.85
C HIS A 139 10.77 14.99 -7.35
N VAL A 140 9.84 14.39 -6.61
CA VAL A 140 8.68 15.10 -6.01
C VAL A 140 9.12 16.30 -5.17
N ARG A 141 10.21 16.18 -4.40
CA ARG A 141 10.76 17.28 -3.59
C ARG A 141 11.41 18.40 -4.40
N SER A 142 11.82 18.12 -5.65
CA SER A 142 12.45 19.11 -6.53
C SER A 142 11.45 20.01 -7.27
N LEU A 143 10.17 19.63 -7.27
CA LEU A 143 9.08 20.35 -7.94
C LEU A 143 8.48 21.43 -7.04
N ASP A 144 7.92 22.46 -7.66
CA ASP A 144 7.19 23.55 -6.98
C ASP A 144 5.69 23.20 -6.83
N ILE A 145 5.43 21.98 -6.36
CA ILE A 145 4.09 21.51 -6.03
C ILE A 145 4.01 21.19 -4.54
N ALA A 146 2.96 21.67 -3.88
CA ALA A 146 2.66 21.28 -2.52
C ALA A 146 2.46 19.76 -2.44
N SER A 147 3.36 19.08 -1.74
CA SER A 147 3.38 17.62 -1.70
C SER A 147 3.48 17.06 -0.29
N THR A 148 2.93 15.86 -0.08
CA THR A 148 3.12 15.06 1.12
C THR A 148 3.55 13.66 0.70
N ILE A 149 4.59 13.12 1.33
CA ILE A 149 5.05 11.76 1.09
C ILE A 149 4.61 10.91 2.28
N ILE A 150 3.89 9.83 2.01
CA ILE A 150 3.62 8.80 3.00
C ILE A 150 4.50 7.58 2.73
N ARG A 151 5.01 6.96 3.78
CA ARG A 151 5.81 5.75 3.76
C ARG A 151 5.07 4.71 4.60
N PRO A 152 4.21 3.89 3.99
CA PRO A 152 3.52 2.82 4.70
C PRO A 152 4.49 1.73 5.18
N ALA A 153 4.22 1.21 6.37
CA ALA A 153 4.78 -0.05 6.86
C ALA A 153 4.24 -1.24 6.05
N THR A 154 4.68 -2.46 6.38
CA THR A 154 4.18 -3.67 5.72
C THR A 154 2.68 -3.84 5.96
N PHE A 155 1.95 -4.20 4.91
CA PHE A 155 0.50 -4.36 5.01
C PHE A 155 0.14 -5.61 5.82
N MET A 156 -0.84 -5.47 6.73
CA MET A 156 -1.38 -6.61 7.48
C MET A 156 -1.98 -7.66 6.53
N GLU A 157 -2.56 -7.20 5.41
CA GLU A 157 -3.12 -8.01 4.34
C GLU A 157 -2.10 -8.99 3.73
N LEU A 158 -0.82 -8.63 3.70
CA LEU A 158 0.24 -9.51 3.16
C LEU A 158 0.48 -10.76 4.01
N LEU A 159 0.15 -10.71 5.31
CA LEU A 159 0.30 -11.86 6.21
C LEU A 159 -0.75 -12.95 5.93
N LEU A 160 -1.83 -12.61 5.22
CA LEU A 160 -2.94 -13.50 4.95
C LEU A 160 -2.97 -13.99 3.50
N THR A 161 -1.91 -13.75 2.71
CA THR A 161 -1.88 -14.29 1.35
C THR A 161 -1.62 -15.80 1.37
N PRO A 162 -2.13 -16.57 0.39
CA PRO A 162 -1.99 -18.03 0.37
C PRO A 162 -0.54 -18.51 0.48
N GLU A 163 0.42 -17.74 -0.07
CA GLU A 163 1.84 -18.07 -0.07
C GLU A 163 2.43 -18.13 1.35
N MET A 164 1.80 -17.48 2.33
CA MET A 164 2.27 -17.44 3.72
C MET A 164 1.94 -18.72 4.50
N GLY A 165 1.01 -19.55 4.01
CA GLY A 165 0.79 -20.92 4.48
C GLY A 165 -0.22 -21.12 5.60
N LEU A 166 -1.09 -20.14 5.87
CA LEU A 166 -2.09 -20.23 6.94
C LEU A 166 -3.06 -21.40 6.78
N ASP A 167 -3.31 -21.82 5.54
CA ASP A 167 -4.09 -23.01 5.18
C ASP A 167 -3.50 -24.32 5.74
N ARG A 168 -2.22 -24.30 6.15
CA ARG A 168 -1.47 -25.42 6.74
C ARG A 168 -1.19 -25.22 8.23
N GLY A 169 -1.86 -24.28 8.89
CA GLY A 169 -1.66 -24.00 10.32
C GLY A 169 -0.32 -23.32 10.64
N HIS A 170 0.24 -22.58 9.67
CA HIS A 170 1.57 -22.00 9.77
C HIS A 170 1.66 -20.64 9.09
N LEU A 171 2.36 -19.68 9.70
CA LEU A 171 2.74 -18.42 9.07
C LEU A 171 4.24 -18.41 8.79
N SER A 172 4.61 -18.30 7.51
CA SER A 172 6.00 -18.10 7.08
C SER A 172 6.23 -16.67 6.62
N PHE A 173 7.10 -15.90 7.30
CA PHE A 173 7.35 -14.50 6.95
C PHE A 173 8.82 -14.06 7.08
N LEU A 174 9.13 -12.81 6.74
CA LEU A 174 10.51 -12.31 6.57
C LEU A 174 11.33 -12.23 7.88
N MET A 175 10.68 -11.96 9.00
CA MET A 175 11.36 -11.65 10.27
C MET A 175 11.80 -12.91 11.02
N ARG A 176 12.84 -12.78 11.86
CA ARG A 176 13.13 -13.81 12.86
C ARG A 176 12.00 -13.84 13.90
N PRO A 177 11.72 -14.99 14.54
CA PRO A 177 10.56 -15.12 15.44
C PRO A 177 10.52 -14.11 16.59
N ASP A 178 11.68 -13.67 17.08
CA ASP A 178 11.87 -12.75 18.20
C ASP A 178 12.05 -11.29 17.77
N ARG A 179 12.06 -10.99 16.47
CA ARG A 179 12.31 -9.64 15.94
C ARG A 179 11.00 -8.96 15.55
N ALA A 180 10.85 -7.72 16.00
CA ALA A 180 9.67 -6.92 15.72
C ALA A 180 9.77 -6.22 14.35
N MET A 181 8.61 -6.08 13.71
CA MET A 181 8.43 -5.29 12.49
C MET A 181 7.12 -4.50 12.60
N GLN A 182 7.07 -3.34 11.94
CA GLN A 182 5.86 -2.51 11.89
C GLN A 182 4.91 -2.96 10.78
N PHE A 183 3.62 -2.87 11.09
CA PHE A 183 2.54 -3.24 10.20
C PHE A 183 1.46 -2.15 10.13
N ILE A 184 0.75 -2.07 9.02
CA ILE A 184 -0.38 -1.17 8.83
C ILE A 184 -1.53 -1.87 8.08
N ALA A 185 -2.77 -1.60 8.47
CA ALA A 185 -3.93 -2.01 7.68
C ALA A 185 -4.05 -1.12 6.45
N VAL A 186 -4.24 -1.69 5.25
CA VAL A 186 -4.39 -0.90 4.01
C VAL A 186 -5.55 0.11 4.13
N ARG A 187 -6.63 -0.25 4.82
CA ARG A 187 -7.75 0.67 5.10
C ARG A 187 -7.30 1.95 5.81
N ASP A 188 -6.35 1.85 6.74
CA ASP A 188 -5.88 3.00 7.51
C ASP A 188 -4.98 3.92 6.68
N ILE A 189 -4.24 3.38 5.71
CA ILE A 189 -3.54 4.20 4.70
C ILE A 189 -4.54 5.13 4.00
N GLY A 190 -5.68 4.59 3.57
CA GLY A 190 -6.73 5.36 2.93
C GLY A 190 -7.25 6.51 3.79
N ARG A 191 -7.52 6.22 5.06
CA ARG A 191 -8.04 7.20 6.03
C ARG A 191 -7.01 8.28 6.39
N ILE A 192 -5.74 7.90 6.50
CA ILE A 192 -4.64 8.87 6.69
C ILE A 192 -4.55 9.79 5.48
N VAL A 193 -4.58 9.27 4.26
CA VAL A 193 -4.53 10.08 3.04
C VAL A 193 -5.72 11.04 2.95
N ALA A 194 -6.92 10.60 3.30
CA ALA A 194 -8.09 11.47 3.35
C ALA A 194 -7.92 12.61 4.37
N ALA A 195 -7.37 12.32 5.55
CA ALA A 195 -7.01 13.34 6.55
C ALA A 195 -5.91 14.30 6.05
N VAL A 196 -4.94 13.80 5.30
CA VAL A 196 -3.87 14.61 4.67
C VAL A 196 -4.46 15.63 3.70
N PHE A 197 -5.34 15.21 2.79
CA PHE A 197 -6.05 16.13 1.90
C PHE A 197 -7.00 17.07 2.64
N GLY A 198 -7.59 16.62 3.74
CA GLY A 198 -8.49 17.41 4.59
C GLY A 198 -7.80 18.50 5.41
N SER A 199 -6.47 18.47 5.55
CA SER A 199 -5.72 19.40 6.40
C SER A 199 -4.35 19.77 5.80
N PRO A 200 -4.31 20.35 4.58
CA PRO A 200 -3.06 20.58 3.86
C PRO A 200 -2.04 21.43 4.64
N GLY A 201 -2.50 22.44 5.39
CA GLY A 201 -1.62 23.28 6.22
C GLY A 201 -0.86 22.55 7.33
N ARG A 202 -1.25 21.30 7.64
CA ARG A 202 -0.61 20.44 8.63
C ARG A 202 0.34 19.39 8.01
N TYR A 203 0.19 19.11 6.71
CA TYR A 203 0.81 17.95 6.06
C TYR A 203 1.66 18.27 4.83
N VAL A 204 1.42 19.38 4.15
CA VAL A 204 2.27 19.81 3.01
C VAL A 204 3.72 19.95 3.48
N GLY A 205 4.65 19.43 2.68
CA GLY A 205 6.08 19.38 2.96
C GLY A 205 6.52 18.22 3.87
N ARG A 206 5.59 17.47 4.48
CA ARG A 206 5.94 16.35 5.37
C ARG A 206 6.24 15.07 4.60
N THR A 207 7.20 14.32 5.12
CA THR A 207 7.37 12.88 4.85
C THR A 207 6.99 12.12 6.12
N MET A 208 6.07 11.16 6.02
CA MET A 208 5.50 10.47 7.18
C MET A 208 5.64 8.96 7.04
N GLU A 209 6.35 8.33 7.96
CA GLU A 209 6.24 6.88 8.15
C GLU A 209 4.94 6.55 8.88
N ILE A 210 4.15 5.62 8.35
CA ILE A 210 2.83 5.27 8.89
C ILE A 210 2.75 3.77 9.20
N ALA A 211 2.39 3.47 10.44
CA ALA A 211 2.21 2.13 10.97
C ALA A 211 1.03 2.10 11.96
N GLY A 212 0.33 0.97 12.07
CA GLY A 212 -0.72 0.72 13.06
C GLY A 212 -0.24 -0.10 14.26
N ASP A 213 0.76 -0.97 14.05
CA ASP A 213 1.28 -1.85 15.10
C ASP A 213 2.76 -2.23 14.91
N ALA A 214 3.38 -2.81 15.94
CA ALA A 214 4.73 -3.38 15.89
C ALA A 214 4.74 -4.74 16.58
N LEU A 215 5.06 -5.81 15.84
CA LEU A 215 4.88 -7.19 16.30
C LEU A 215 6.06 -8.07 15.93
N THR A 216 6.40 -9.00 16.82
CA THR A 216 7.34 -10.08 16.54
C THR A 216 6.68 -11.23 15.79
N GLY A 217 7.46 -12.08 15.13
CA GLY A 217 6.92 -13.30 14.51
C GLY A 217 6.14 -14.19 15.49
N LYS A 218 6.62 -14.30 16.73
CA LYS A 218 5.89 -15.00 17.81
C LYS A 218 4.56 -14.34 18.13
N ALA A 219 4.53 -13.02 18.31
CA ALA A 219 3.30 -12.28 18.59
C ALA A 219 2.28 -12.39 17.44
N LEU A 220 2.75 -12.40 16.18
CA LEU A 220 1.89 -12.65 15.02
C LEU A 220 1.21 -14.02 15.11
N ALA A 221 1.98 -15.09 15.38
CA ALA A 221 1.42 -16.43 15.56
C ALA A 221 0.44 -16.51 16.74
N GLU A 222 0.72 -15.83 17.85
CA GLU A 222 -0.18 -15.78 19.00
C GLU A 222 -1.52 -15.11 18.65
N HIS A 223 -1.49 -13.94 18.02
CA HIS A 223 -2.72 -13.23 17.59
C HIS A 223 -3.51 -14.01 16.55
N LEU A 224 -2.83 -14.63 15.57
CA LEU A 224 -3.48 -15.48 14.58
C LEU A 224 -4.09 -16.73 15.22
N THR A 225 -3.40 -17.38 16.16
CA THR A 225 -3.91 -18.54 16.90
C THR A 225 -5.19 -18.19 17.66
N GLN A 226 -5.20 -17.05 18.34
CA GLN A 226 -6.37 -16.56 19.07
C GLN A 226 -7.54 -16.27 18.13
N ALA A 227 -7.30 -15.59 17.01
CA ALA A 227 -8.35 -15.23 16.06
C ALA A 227 -8.88 -16.44 15.26
N ALA A 228 -8.01 -17.38 14.89
CA ALA A 228 -8.37 -18.57 14.13
C ALA A 228 -9.05 -19.66 14.97
N GLY A 229 -8.89 -19.63 16.30
CA GLY A 229 -9.37 -20.68 17.19
C GLY A 229 -8.63 -22.01 17.06
N GLN A 230 -7.47 -22.03 16.39
CA GLN A 230 -6.62 -23.20 16.19
C GLN A 230 -5.14 -22.80 16.22
N PRO A 231 -4.21 -23.71 16.60
CA PRO A 231 -2.79 -23.39 16.66
C PRO A 231 -2.20 -22.97 15.32
N ILE A 232 -1.59 -21.78 15.28
CA ILE A 232 -0.81 -21.29 14.15
C ILE A 232 0.65 -21.15 14.59
N SER A 233 1.56 -21.86 13.93
CA SER A 233 2.99 -21.75 14.19
C SER A 233 3.64 -20.66 13.33
N TYR A 234 4.79 -20.12 13.75
CA TYR A 234 5.56 -19.17 12.96
C TYR A 234 6.93 -19.73 12.57
N SER A 235 7.36 -19.51 11.32
CA SER A 235 8.77 -19.60 10.94
C SER A 235 9.17 -18.47 10.03
N ARG A 236 10.48 -18.26 9.94
CA ARG A 236 11.02 -17.40 8.90
C ARG A 236 10.89 -18.10 7.54
N LEU A 237 10.67 -17.31 6.49
CA LEU A 237 10.75 -17.79 5.11
C LEU A 237 12.13 -18.41 4.85
N PRO A 238 12.19 -19.59 4.23
CA PRO A 238 13.45 -20.23 3.89
C PRO A 238 14.16 -19.43 2.78
N THR A 239 15.48 -19.31 2.87
CA THR A 239 16.29 -18.80 1.75
C THR A 239 16.35 -19.84 0.65
N THR A 240 15.82 -19.52 -0.53
CA THR A 240 15.89 -20.38 -1.73
C THR A 240 16.86 -19.77 -2.76
N GLN A 241 17.48 -20.61 -3.59
CA GLN A 241 18.41 -20.17 -4.65
C GLN A 241 17.71 -19.74 -5.96
N SER A 242 16.41 -19.43 -5.90
CA SER A 242 15.67 -18.88 -7.04
C SER A 242 15.85 -17.35 -7.09
N ALA A 243 15.63 -16.73 -8.25
CA ALA A 243 15.66 -15.26 -8.34
C ALA A 243 14.68 -14.59 -7.34
N GLN A 244 13.50 -15.19 -7.13
CA GLN A 244 12.57 -14.75 -6.10
C GLN A 244 13.13 -14.95 -4.67
N GLY A 245 13.83 -16.06 -4.45
CA GLY A 245 14.52 -16.35 -3.20
C GLY A 245 15.67 -15.39 -2.88
N GLU A 246 16.40 -14.92 -3.90
CA GLU A 246 17.44 -13.89 -3.74
C GLU A 246 16.84 -12.56 -3.29
N VAL A 247 15.73 -12.12 -3.90
CA VAL A 247 15.02 -10.90 -3.48
C VAL A 247 14.48 -11.04 -2.06
N LEU A 248 13.85 -12.17 -1.74
CA LEU A 248 13.38 -12.45 -0.38
C LEU A 248 14.54 -12.48 0.63
N GLY A 249 15.69 -13.04 0.25
CA GLY A 249 16.90 -13.06 1.07
C GLY A 249 17.44 -11.66 1.35
N LYS A 250 17.46 -10.77 0.35
CA LYS A 250 17.83 -9.36 0.53
C LYS A 250 16.85 -8.63 1.45
N LEU A 251 15.54 -8.79 1.23
CA LEU A 251 14.51 -8.21 2.10
C LEU A 251 14.65 -8.70 3.54
N ALA A 252 14.88 -10.00 3.73
CA ALA A 252 15.11 -10.59 5.04
C ALA A 252 16.38 -10.03 5.71
N ALA A 253 17.46 -9.79 4.97
CA ALA A 253 18.67 -9.14 5.48
C ALA A 253 18.43 -7.68 5.89
N LEU A 254 17.61 -6.93 5.13
CA LEU A 254 17.20 -5.56 5.48
C LEU A 254 16.26 -5.51 6.70
N VAL A 255 15.49 -6.57 6.95
CA VAL A 255 14.75 -6.70 8.21
C VAL A 255 15.73 -6.97 9.36
N ASP A 256 16.72 -7.85 9.17
CA ASP A 256 17.70 -8.19 10.21
C ASP A 256 18.59 -7.00 10.62
N ASP A 257 18.91 -6.11 9.68
CA ASP A 257 19.70 -4.89 9.96
C ASP A 257 18.86 -3.68 10.40
N GLY A 258 17.54 -3.84 10.46
CA GLY A 258 16.59 -2.82 10.94
C GLY A 258 16.07 -1.88 9.84
N ARG A 259 16.66 -1.84 8.64
CA ARG A 259 16.27 -0.87 7.60
C ARG A 259 14.86 -1.07 7.04
N LEU A 260 14.30 -2.27 7.19
CA LEU A 260 12.92 -2.59 6.78
C LEU A 260 11.99 -2.89 7.97
N THR A 261 12.43 -2.63 9.21
CA THR A 261 11.60 -2.91 10.41
C THR A 261 10.54 -1.84 10.69
N GLY A 262 10.77 -0.62 10.22
CA GLY A 262 9.93 0.55 10.45
C GLY A 262 10.25 1.30 11.74
N ASN A 263 10.30 2.63 11.63
CA ASN A 263 10.66 3.54 12.72
C ASN A 263 9.53 4.55 13.00
N ALA A 264 8.31 4.26 12.56
CA ALA A 264 7.17 5.14 12.76
C ALA A 264 6.86 5.28 14.26
N ASN A 265 6.66 6.51 14.74
CA ASN A 265 6.29 6.76 16.12
C ASN A 265 4.81 6.41 16.34
N LEU A 266 4.54 5.20 16.85
CA LEU A 266 3.17 4.68 17.03
C LEU A 266 2.34 5.51 18.01
N ASP A 267 2.93 6.07 19.05
CA ASP A 267 2.19 6.87 20.03
C ASP A 267 1.77 8.21 19.43
N ALA A 268 2.68 8.88 18.71
CA ALA A 268 2.36 10.10 17.98
C ALA A 268 1.32 9.84 16.89
N LEU A 269 1.46 8.74 16.14
CA LEU A 269 0.52 8.35 15.10
C LEU A 269 -0.87 8.03 15.68
N ARG A 270 -0.98 7.37 16.84
CA ARG A 270 -2.28 7.10 17.47
C ARG A 270 -2.92 8.36 18.07
N ALA A 271 -2.10 9.28 18.58
CA ALA A 271 -2.61 10.59 19.01
C ALA A 271 -3.13 11.40 17.81
N GLU A 272 -2.46 11.32 16.66
CA GLU A 272 -2.84 12.02 15.43
C GLU A 272 -4.00 11.33 14.68
N PHE A 273 -4.01 10.00 14.63
CA PHE A 273 -4.95 9.14 13.94
C PHE A 273 -5.51 8.09 14.92
N PRO A 274 -6.49 8.46 15.76
CA PRO A 274 -7.01 7.59 16.83
C PRO A 274 -7.72 6.33 16.32
N PHE A 275 -7.91 6.24 15.00
CA PHE A 275 -8.54 5.11 14.36
C PHE A 275 -7.58 4.00 13.92
N LEU A 276 -6.27 4.20 14.08
CA LEU A 276 -5.25 3.23 13.67
C LEU A 276 -5.48 1.87 14.34
N LEU A 277 -5.59 0.84 13.51
CA LEU A 277 -5.82 -0.51 13.97
C LEU A 277 -4.52 -1.16 14.43
N ARG A 278 -4.60 -1.76 15.62
CA ARG A 278 -3.69 -2.82 16.04
C ARG A 278 -4.07 -4.13 15.35
N PHE A 279 -3.14 -5.06 15.24
CA PHE A 279 -3.35 -6.28 14.46
C PHE A 279 -4.47 -7.15 15.01
N ASP A 280 -4.57 -7.28 16.34
CA ASP A 280 -5.66 -8.00 17.01
C ASP A 280 -7.04 -7.43 16.66
N ARG A 281 -7.16 -6.09 16.66
CA ARG A 281 -8.40 -5.38 16.30
C ARG A 281 -8.69 -5.44 14.81
N TRP A 282 -7.66 -5.47 13.98
CA TRP A 282 -7.82 -5.69 12.56
C TRP A 282 -8.34 -7.10 12.27
N LEU A 283 -7.76 -8.15 12.88
CA LEU A 283 -8.21 -9.54 12.76
C LEU A 283 -9.66 -9.73 13.27
N ALA A 284 -10.04 -9.05 14.35
CA ALA A 284 -11.41 -9.08 14.88
C ALA A 284 -12.42 -8.23 14.09
N GLY A 285 -11.96 -7.50 13.07
CA GLY A 285 -12.76 -6.53 12.33
C GLY A 285 -12.52 -6.62 10.83
N PRO A 286 -11.94 -5.59 10.18
CA PRO A 286 -11.77 -5.57 8.72
C PRO A 286 -10.98 -6.74 8.12
N GLY A 287 -10.09 -7.37 8.89
CA GLY A 287 -9.28 -8.52 8.48
C GLY A 287 -9.94 -9.88 8.69
N ALA A 288 -11.07 -9.95 9.42
CA ALA A 288 -11.69 -11.23 9.78
C ALA A 288 -12.03 -12.10 8.56
N GLY A 289 -12.69 -11.51 7.55
CA GLY A 289 -13.05 -12.25 6.33
C GLY A 289 -11.83 -12.69 5.50
N LEU A 290 -10.73 -11.93 5.53
CA LEU A 290 -9.48 -12.33 4.87
C LEU A 290 -8.81 -13.48 5.61
N LEU A 291 -8.88 -13.49 6.95
CA LEU A 291 -8.38 -14.60 7.76
C LEU A 291 -9.18 -15.88 7.48
N ASP A 292 -10.51 -15.77 7.45
CA ASP A 292 -11.39 -16.90 7.14
C ASP A 292 -11.10 -17.49 5.76
N GLU A 293 -10.74 -16.66 4.78
CA GLU A 293 -10.33 -17.11 3.45
C GLU A 293 -8.95 -17.77 3.47
N ALA A 294 -7.98 -17.17 4.17
CA ALA A 294 -6.60 -17.64 4.24
C ALA A 294 -6.44 -18.99 4.98
N LEU A 295 -7.38 -19.31 5.88
CA LEU A 295 -7.40 -20.60 6.60
C LEU A 295 -8.02 -21.73 5.78
N ARG A 296 -8.67 -21.45 4.64
CA ARG A 296 -9.28 -22.51 3.81
C ARG A 296 -8.20 -23.28 3.06
N PRO A 297 -8.24 -24.63 3.06
CA PRO A 297 -7.34 -25.44 2.26
C PRO A 297 -7.40 -25.05 0.78
N THR A 298 -6.24 -24.83 0.17
CA THR A 298 -6.16 -24.58 -1.26
C THR A 298 -6.44 -25.87 -2.03
N ALA A 299 -7.37 -25.85 -3.01
CA ALA A 299 -7.88 -27.03 -3.71
C ALA A 299 -6.86 -27.81 -4.59
N LYS A 300 -5.56 -27.52 -4.48
CA LYS A 300 -4.51 -28.20 -5.24
C LYS A 300 -4.10 -29.56 -4.68
N ASP A 301 -4.61 -29.94 -3.50
CA ASP A 301 -4.29 -31.23 -2.86
C ASP A 301 -5.35 -32.33 -3.03
N THR A 302 -6.42 -32.12 -3.80
CA THR A 302 -7.28 -33.25 -4.21
C THR A 302 -6.65 -33.96 -5.40
N GLY A 303 -5.64 -34.80 -5.11
CA GLY A 303 -5.08 -35.79 -6.02
C GLY A 303 -6.11 -36.84 -6.42
N ILE A 304 -7.10 -36.45 -7.23
CA ILE A 304 -7.97 -37.37 -7.95
C ILE A 304 -7.56 -37.26 -9.41
N ALA A 305 -6.76 -38.23 -9.86
CA ALA A 305 -6.47 -38.43 -11.28
C ALA A 305 -7.79 -38.58 -12.05
N PRO A 306 -7.98 -37.91 -13.19
CA PRO A 306 -9.15 -38.14 -14.02
C PRO A 306 -9.10 -39.58 -14.55
N ARG A 307 -10.19 -40.32 -14.32
CA ARG A 307 -10.49 -41.57 -15.05
C ARG A 307 -10.97 -41.23 -16.45
#